data_AF-A0AAE0KVK5-F1
#
_entry.id   AF-A0AAE0KVK5-F1
#
_cell.length_a   1.000
_cell.length_b   1.000
_cell.length_c   1.000
_cell.angle_alpha   90.00
_cell.angle_beta   90.00
_cell.angle_gamma   90.00
#
_symmetry.space_group_name_H-M   'P 1'
#
loop_
_entity.id
_entity.type
_entity.pdbx_description
1 polymer ?
#
loop_
_entity_poly.entity_id
_entity_poly.type
_entity_poly.pdbx_seq_one_letter_code
_entity_poly.pdbx_strand_id
1 'polypeptide(L)'
;MHAEWEPAVEKFWDSLGASAVQVLRLVNVGAKFAPEGTLRSIYRDVDALKCSVDNLERFLPDVDVVSMLHKNPEMALLGLQPALLTRQVAAVSAAVPGANVVCVVEKCPDIVLRTAAGWANSDELVPLDTLQRAFTALCRHLPADCVCRIIENFPQVLLHSEEVIEAGMNTLRRMYPDESERQFALSVEGDPERIVKPRRIGLH
;
A
#
# COMPACT_ATOMS: atom_id res chain seq x y z
N MET A 1 26.48 8.08 22.51
CA MET A 1 26.04 9.48 22.70
C MET A 1 24.66 9.53 22.05
N HIS A 2 23.59 9.55 22.85
CA HIS A 2 22.24 9.68 22.30
C HIS A 2 22.10 11.08 21.71
N ALA A 3 21.56 11.17 20.49
CA ALA A 3 21.30 12.47 19.91
C ALA A 3 20.14 13.16 20.67
N GLU A 4 20.22 14.48 20.85
CA GLU A 4 19.28 15.22 21.72
C GLU A 4 17.80 15.09 21.33
N TRP A 5 17.52 14.72 20.08
CA TRP A 5 16.16 14.52 19.55
C TRP A 5 15.56 13.15 19.89
N GLU A 6 16.37 12.11 20.13
CA GLU A 6 15.92 10.71 20.26
C GLU A 6 14.86 10.54 21.38
N PRO A 7 15.07 11.04 22.62
CA PRO A 7 14.09 10.83 23.70
C PRO A 7 12.73 11.49 23.45
N ALA A 8 12.72 12.62 22.75
CA ALA A 8 11.48 13.33 22.42
C ALA A 8 10.66 12.57 21.37
N VAL A 9 11.34 12.01 20.36
CA VAL A 9 10.72 11.18 19.32
C VAL A 9 10.25 9.84 19.87
N GLU A 10 11.03 9.20 20.74
CA GLU A 10 10.61 7.98 21.45
C GLU A 10 9.30 8.20 22.22
N LYS A 11 9.26 9.24 23.06
CA LYS A 11 8.06 9.59 23.83
C LYS A 11 6.85 9.91 22.95
N PHE A 12 7.07 10.54 21.79
CA PHE A 12 6.02 10.79 20.82
C PHE A 12 5.41 9.48 20.29
N TRP A 13 6.24 8.53 19.84
CA TRP A 13 5.75 7.24 19.35
C TRP A 13 5.08 6.40 20.44
N ASP A 14 5.63 6.39 21.65
CA ASP A 14 5.00 5.74 22.81
C ASP A 14 3.61 6.31 23.08
N SER A 15 3.44 7.63 22.95
CA SER A 15 2.14 8.28 23.17
C SER A 15 1.07 7.89 22.14
N LEU A 16 1.48 7.41 20.97
CA LEU A 16 0.61 6.87 19.93
C LEU A 16 0.40 5.35 20.07
N GLY A 17 0.91 4.73 21.13
CA GLY A 17 0.77 3.30 21.39
C GLY A 17 1.70 2.41 20.56
N ALA A 18 2.79 2.96 19.99
CA ALA A 18 3.77 2.17 19.25
C ALA A 18 4.42 1.10 20.17
N SER A 19 4.60 -0.12 19.64
CA SER A 19 5.39 -1.14 20.35
C SER A 19 6.87 -0.76 20.39
N ALA A 20 7.62 -1.30 21.37
CA ALA A 20 9.06 -1.04 21.48
C ALA A 20 9.85 -1.35 20.19
N VAL A 21 9.43 -2.35 19.41
CA VAL A 21 10.03 -2.68 18.11
C VAL A 21 9.75 -1.59 17.08
N GLN A 22 8.51 -1.08 17.03
CA GLN A 22 8.14 0.03 16.15
C GLN A 22 8.90 1.30 16.51
N VAL A 23 8.92 1.68 17.78
CA VAL A 23 9.67 2.84 18.29
C VAL A 23 11.14 2.77 17.87
N LEU A 24 11.80 1.64 18.16
CA LEU A 24 13.20 1.43 17.81
C LEU A 24 13.45 1.60 16.31
N ARG A 25 12.58 1.04 15.45
CA ARG A 25 12.73 1.17 14.00
C ARG A 25 12.48 2.60 13.53
N LEU A 26 11.42 3.26 14.01
CA LEU A 26 11.05 4.62 13.62
C LEU A 26 12.12 5.64 14.04
N VAL A 27 12.70 5.50 15.24
CA VAL A 27 13.87 6.28 15.67
C VAL A 27 15.08 6.00 14.77
N ASN A 28 15.32 4.72 14.41
CA ASN A 28 16.41 4.36 13.50
C ASN A 28 16.28 4.96 12.09
N VAL A 29 15.06 5.27 11.61
CA VAL A 29 14.85 6.02 10.35
C VAL A 29 15.53 7.39 10.43
N GLY A 30 15.34 8.12 11.54
CA GLY A 30 16.01 9.39 11.81
C GLY A 30 17.52 9.25 12.06
N ALA A 31 17.97 8.11 12.60
CA ALA A 31 19.38 7.90 12.93
C ALA A 31 20.25 7.49 11.72
N LYS A 32 19.85 6.45 10.97
CA LYS A 32 20.75 5.69 10.07
C LYS A 32 20.23 5.38 8.67
N PHE A 33 18.92 5.21 8.47
CA PHE A 33 18.43 4.51 7.28
C PHE A 33 18.07 5.39 6.07
N ALA A 34 17.94 6.70 6.26
CA ALA A 34 17.83 7.63 5.14
C ALA A 34 19.19 8.30 4.85
N PRO A 35 19.64 8.43 3.59
CA PRO A 35 20.72 9.36 3.25
C PRO A 35 20.39 10.75 3.80
N GLU A 36 21.40 11.63 3.99
CA GLU A 36 21.11 13.03 4.35
C GLU A 36 20.05 13.60 3.40
N GLY A 37 18.89 13.94 3.95
CA GLY A 37 17.69 14.16 3.16
C GLY A 37 16.45 14.39 4.01
N THR A 38 15.40 14.90 3.38
CA THR A 38 14.18 15.41 4.02
C THR A 38 13.52 14.38 4.95
N LEU A 39 13.51 13.10 4.57
CA LEU A 39 12.94 12.03 5.39
C LEU A 39 13.63 11.93 6.75
N ARG A 40 14.97 11.96 6.78
CA ARG A 40 15.75 11.89 8.01
C ARG A 40 15.43 13.05 8.95
N SER A 41 15.29 14.26 8.40
CA SER A 41 14.98 15.46 9.18
C SER A 41 13.59 15.40 9.82
N ILE A 42 12.59 14.87 9.10
CA ILE A 42 11.23 14.72 9.62
C ILE A 42 11.22 13.78 10.82
N TYR A 43 11.89 12.62 10.74
CA TYR A 43 11.91 11.64 11.83
C TYR A 43 12.71 12.08 13.07
N ARG A 44 13.30 13.28 13.04
CA ARG A 44 13.97 13.93 14.18
C ARG A 44 13.15 15.07 14.77
N ASP A 45 12.09 15.47 14.10
CA ASP A 45 11.28 16.63 14.42
C ASP A 45 9.88 16.17 14.84
N VAL A 46 9.58 16.31 16.14
CA VAL A 46 8.30 15.90 16.72
C VAL A 46 7.13 16.68 16.14
N ASP A 47 7.31 17.97 15.83
CA ASP A 47 6.24 18.80 15.27
C ASP A 47 5.94 18.40 13.83
N ALA A 48 6.98 18.10 13.05
CA ALA A 48 6.82 17.56 11.70
C ALA A 48 6.14 16.18 11.71
N LEU A 49 6.56 15.27 12.60
CA LEU A 49 5.92 13.97 12.76
C LEU A 49 4.46 14.09 13.16
N LYS A 50 4.16 14.94 14.14
CA LYS A 50 2.78 15.18 14.59
C LYS A 50 1.91 15.72 13.45
N CYS A 51 2.38 16.75 12.74
CA CYS A 51 1.68 17.30 11.58
C CYS A 51 1.42 16.23 10.52
N SER A 52 2.42 15.38 10.25
CA SER A 52 2.29 14.30 9.28
C SER A 52 1.28 13.24 9.71
N VAL A 53 1.34 12.77 10.96
CA VAL A 53 0.42 11.78 11.53
C VAL A 53 -1.01 12.34 11.52
N ASP A 54 -1.22 13.56 12.02
CA ASP A 54 -2.53 14.21 12.06
C ASP A 54 -3.16 14.30 10.65
N ASN A 55 -2.35 14.62 9.63
CA ASN A 55 -2.82 14.65 8.24
C ASN A 55 -3.13 13.23 7.71
N LEU A 56 -2.26 12.25 7.95
CA LEU A 56 -2.50 10.87 7.51
C LEU A 56 -3.79 10.32 8.12
N GLU A 57 -4.00 10.47 9.43
CA GLU A 57 -5.23 10.04 10.10
C GLU A 57 -6.47 10.77 9.56
N ARG A 58 -6.34 12.05 9.22
CA ARG A 58 -7.45 12.84 8.64
C ARG A 58 -7.85 12.35 7.25
N PHE A 59 -6.89 12.00 6.40
CA PHE A 59 -7.15 11.60 5.00
C PHE A 59 -7.33 10.10 4.81
N LEU A 60 -6.84 9.30 5.75
CA LEU A 60 -6.95 7.84 5.80
C LEU A 60 -7.54 7.45 7.17
N PRO A 61 -8.85 7.70 7.38
CA PRO A 61 -9.49 7.39 8.66
C PRO A 61 -9.40 5.89 8.95
N ASP A 62 -9.34 5.53 10.23
CA ASP A 62 -9.30 4.15 10.73
C ASP A 62 -8.03 3.35 10.38
N VAL A 63 -7.04 3.97 9.72
CA VAL A 63 -5.74 3.36 9.45
C VAL A 63 -4.84 3.45 10.67
N ASP A 64 -4.16 2.35 11.00
CA ASP A 64 -3.04 2.35 11.94
C ASP A 64 -1.82 3.04 11.30
N VAL A 65 -1.76 4.38 11.46
CA VAL A 65 -0.69 5.22 10.90
C VAL A 65 0.68 4.84 11.47
N VAL A 66 0.77 4.42 12.73
CA VAL A 66 2.04 3.99 13.33
C VAL A 66 2.56 2.74 12.64
N SER A 67 1.71 1.74 12.42
CA SER A 67 2.06 0.52 11.68
C SER A 67 2.39 0.82 10.22
N MET A 68 1.66 1.74 9.58
CA MET A 68 1.94 2.21 8.22
C MET A 68 3.33 2.85 8.14
N LEU A 69 3.64 3.85 8.97
CA LEU A 69 4.95 4.53 8.98
C LEU A 69 6.08 3.59 9.37
N HIS A 70 5.82 2.62 10.24
CA HIS A 70 6.79 1.57 10.58
C HIS A 70 7.18 0.73 9.37
N LYS A 71 6.24 0.42 8.47
CA LYS A 71 6.48 -0.38 7.26
C LYS A 71 6.99 0.47 6.10
N ASN A 72 6.42 1.65 5.91
CA ASN A 72 6.65 2.58 4.79
C ASN A 72 6.92 4.00 5.34
N PRO A 73 8.13 4.27 5.85
CA PRO A 73 8.45 5.55 6.49
C PRO A 73 8.24 6.77 5.59
N GLU A 74 8.35 6.58 4.28
CA GLU A 74 8.12 7.58 3.23
C GLU A 74 6.72 8.21 3.31
N MET A 75 5.71 7.49 3.79
CA MET A 75 4.38 8.06 3.97
C MET A 75 4.37 9.33 4.84
N ALA A 76 5.35 9.50 5.74
CA ALA A 76 5.47 10.70 6.56
C ALA A 76 5.70 11.98 5.74
N LEU A 77 6.44 11.90 4.63
CA LEU A 77 6.66 13.03 3.73
C LEU A 77 5.39 13.39 2.95
N LEU A 78 4.57 12.39 2.61
CA LEU A 78 3.29 12.60 1.93
C LEU A 78 2.25 13.20 2.91
N GLY A 79 2.28 12.79 4.18
CA GLY A 79 1.51 13.40 5.26
C GLY A 79 1.81 14.90 5.47
N LEU A 80 3.01 15.36 5.13
CA LEU A 80 3.36 16.79 5.12
C LEU A 80 2.88 17.54 3.86
N GLN A 81 2.28 16.85 2.89
CA GLN A 81 1.78 17.41 1.65
C GLN A 81 0.28 17.09 1.44
N PRO A 82 -0.63 17.69 2.22
CA PRO A 82 -2.07 17.36 2.20
C PRO A 82 -2.71 17.38 0.81
N ALA A 83 -2.36 18.35 -0.02
CA ALA A 83 -2.89 18.48 -1.39
C ALA A 83 -2.44 17.32 -2.29
N LEU A 84 -1.19 16.88 -2.14
CA LEU A 84 -0.67 15.74 -2.89
C LEU A 84 -1.29 14.43 -2.38
N LEU A 85 -1.35 14.23 -1.06
CA LEU A 85 -1.99 13.06 -0.45
C LEU A 85 -3.44 12.91 -0.92
N THR A 86 -4.22 14.00 -0.84
CA THR A 86 -5.61 14.03 -1.30
C THR A 86 -5.72 13.66 -2.77
N ARG A 87 -4.87 14.25 -3.62
CA ARG A 87 -4.86 13.98 -5.07
C ARG A 87 -4.52 12.52 -5.35
N GLN A 88 -3.55 11.93 -4.65
CA GLN A 88 -3.14 10.55 -4.88
C GLN A 88 -4.17 9.55 -4.41
N VAL A 89 -4.75 9.76 -3.23
CA VAL A 89 -5.85 8.90 -2.73
C VAL A 89 -7.05 8.98 -3.68
N ALA A 90 -7.41 10.18 -4.16
CA ALA A 90 -8.48 10.35 -5.13
C ALA A 90 -8.17 9.67 -6.48
N ALA A 91 -6.91 9.75 -6.93
CA ALA A 91 -6.46 9.09 -8.16
C ALA A 91 -6.59 7.56 -8.04
N VAL A 92 -6.07 6.97 -6.96
CA VAL A 92 -6.18 5.53 -6.71
C VAL A 92 -7.65 5.12 -6.61
N SER A 93 -8.47 5.88 -5.88
CA SER A 93 -9.91 5.62 -5.78
C SER A 93 -10.62 5.63 -7.16
N ALA A 94 -10.23 6.54 -8.05
CA ALA A 94 -10.76 6.59 -9.41
C ALA A 94 -10.30 5.40 -10.28
N ALA A 95 -9.09 4.88 -10.05
CA ALA A 95 -8.54 3.74 -10.79
C ALA A 95 -9.16 2.39 -10.37
N VAL A 96 -9.67 2.29 -9.13
CA VAL A 96 -10.30 1.07 -8.59
C VAL A 96 -11.72 1.33 -8.10
N PRO A 97 -12.67 1.61 -9.00
CA PRO A 97 -14.02 2.00 -8.63
C PRO A 97 -14.72 0.91 -7.81
N GLY A 98 -15.31 1.33 -6.68
CA GLY A 98 -16.06 0.45 -5.78
C GLY A 98 -15.23 -0.18 -4.66
N ALA A 99 -13.89 -0.17 -4.76
CA ALA A 99 -13.02 -0.66 -3.69
C ALA A 99 -12.86 0.40 -2.58
N ASN A 100 -12.73 -0.06 -1.34
CA ASN A 100 -12.37 0.79 -0.21
C ASN A 100 -10.89 1.20 -0.31
N VAL A 101 -10.64 2.40 -0.83
CA VAL A 101 -9.29 2.94 -1.02
C VAL A 101 -8.49 3.03 0.27
N VAL A 102 -9.14 3.22 1.42
CA VAL A 102 -8.46 3.28 2.72
C VAL A 102 -7.83 1.93 3.06
N CYS A 103 -8.57 0.82 2.91
CA CYS A 103 -8.04 -0.53 3.10
C CYS A 103 -6.91 -0.86 2.10
N VAL A 104 -7.04 -0.38 0.86
CA VAL A 104 -6.02 -0.53 -0.19
C VAL A 104 -4.71 0.16 0.22
N VAL A 105 -4.79 1.42 0.63
CA VAL A 105 -3.62 2.23 1.02
C VAL A 105 -3.02 1.70 2.33
N GLU A 106 -3.82 1.25 3.29
CA GLU A 106 -3.34 0.63 4.52
C GLU A 106 -2.47 -0.61 4.24
N LYS A 107 -2.92 -1.50 3.35
CA LYS A 107 -2.22 -2.75 3.02
C LYS A 107 -1.10 -2.58 2.01
N CYS A 108 -1.15 -1.55 1.17
CA CYS A 108 -0.10 -1.22 0.22
C CYS A 108 0.07 0.30 0.10
N PRO A 109 0.74 0.96 1.06
CA PRO A 109 0.98 2.40 1.01
C PRO A 109 1.80 2.82 -0.22
N ASP A 110 2.63 1.91 -0.73
CA ASP A 110 3.39 2.10 -1.96
C ASP A 110 2.51 2.46 -3.17
N ILE A 111 1.23 2.08 -3.18
CA ILE A 111 0.33 2.39 -4.30
C ILE A 111 0.15 3.90 -4.48
N VAL A 112 0.09 4.68 -3.38
CA VAL A 112 -0.01 6.15 -3.45
C VAL A 112 1.35 6.82 -3.60
N LEU A 113 2.42 6.19 -3.10
CA LEU A 113 3.79 6.68 -3.27
C LEU A 113 4.26 6.56 -4.73
N ARG A 114 3.95 5.45 -5.39
CA ARG A 114 4.36 5.16 -6.78
C ARG A 114 3.55 5.94 -7.83
N THR A 115 2.34 6.40 -7.49
CA THR A 115 1.53 7.27 -8.36
C THR A 115 1.82 8.76 -8.15
N ALA A 116 2.57 9.11 -7.08
CA ALA A 116 2.99 10.48 -6.80
C ALA A 116 4.09 10.95 -7.75
N ALA A 117 3.69 11.54 -8.88
CA ALA A 117 4.61 12.30 -9.73
C ALA A 117 5.29 13.41 -8.90
N GLY A 118 6.59 13.27 -8.65
CA GLY A 118 7.38 14.21 -7.86
C GLY A 118 8.18 13.58 -6.72
N TRP A 119 7.97 12.30 -6.43
CA TRP A 119 8.78 11.57 -5.46
C TRP A 119 10.05 11.00 -6.11
N ALA A 120 11.12 11.80 -6.04
CA ALA A 120 12.45 11.43 -6.50
C ALA A 120 12.99 10.25 -5.67
N ASN A 121 13.28 9.14 -6.36
CA ASN A 121 13.98 7.90 -5.94
C ASN A 121 13.18 6.59 -6.09
N SER A 122 11.91 6.63 -6.55
CA SER A 122 11.30 5.42 -7.10
C SER A 122 11.71 5.30 -8.57
N ASP A 123 12.63 4.40 -8.88
CA ASP A 123 12.96 4.03 -10.28
C ASP A 123 11.75 3.45 -11.04
N GLU A 124 10.64 3.18 -10.36
CA GLU A 124 9.37 2.71 -10.92
C GLU A 124 8.20 3.60 -10.44
N LEU A 125 8.03 4.77 -11.06
CA LEU A 125 6.71 5.39 -11.04
C LEU A 125 5.73 4.46 -11.75
N VAL A 126 4.61 4.13 -11.11
CA VAL A 126 3.55 3.35 -11.72
C VAL A 126 2.52 4.34 -12.25
N PRO A 127 2.34 4.46 -13.59
CA PRO A 127 1.31 5.31 -14.14
C PRO A 127 -0.06 4.91 -13.61
N LEU A 128 -0.93 5.88 -13.36
CA LEU A 128 -2.30 5.61 -12.89
C LEU A 128 -3.06 4.67 -13.84
N ASP A 129 -2.84 4.82 -15.14
CA ASP A 129 -3.37 3.96 -16.20
C ASP A 129 -2.97 2.49 -16.02
N THR A 130 -1.84 2.20 -15.37
CA THR A 130 -1.44 0.82 -15.06
C THR A 130 -2.35 0.21 -14.01
N LEU A 131 -2.69 0.94 -12.94
CA LEU A 131 -3.64 0.47 -11.92
C LEU A 131 -5.02 0.24 -12.54
N GLN A 132 -5.47 1.17 -13.39
CA GLN A 132 -6.76 1.06 -14.06
C GLN A 132 -6.82 -0.11 -15.05
N ARG A 133 -5.74 -0.35 -15.80
CA ARG A 133 -5.63 -1.51 -16.69
C ARG A 133 -5.61 -2.83 -15.93
N ALA A 134 -4.89 -2.89 -14.81
CA ALA A 134 -4.88 -4.06 -13.93
C ALA A 134 -6.28 -4.36 -13.36
N PHE A 135 -6.98 -3.34 -12.87
CA PHE A 135 -8.36 -3.45 -12.40
C PHE A 135 -9.30 -3.96 -13.51
N THR A 136 -9.19 -3.36 -14.70
CA THR A 136 -10.01 -3.72 -15.87
C THR A 136 -9.76 -5.16 -16.29
N ALA A 137 -8.50 -5.61 -16.31
CA ALA A 137 -8.14 -6.97 -16.62
C ALA A 137 -8.79 -7.97 -15.65
N LEU A 138 -8.73 -7.70 -14.33
CA LEU A 138 -9.40 -8.54 -13.33
C LEU A 138 -10.92 -8.61 -13.57
N CYS A 139 -11.56 -7.48 -13.86
CA CYS A 139 -13.00 -7.42 -14.12
C CYS A 139 -13.45 -8.15 -15.39
N ARG A 140 -12.54 -8.46 -16.34
CA ARG A 140 -12.89 -9.29 -17.51
C ARG A 140 -13.08 -10.76 -17.14
N HIS A 141 -12.46 -11.21 -16.04
CA HIS A 141 -12.46 -12.61 -15.62
C HIS A 141 -13.28 -12.86 -14.35
N LEU A 142 -13.53 -11.82 -13.56
CA LEU A 142 -14.17 -11.92 -12.25
C LEU A 142 -15.29 -10.89 -12.10
N PRO A 143 -16.35 -11.22 -11.33
CA PRO A 143 -17.35 -10.24 -10.92
C PRO A 143 -16.73 -9.04 -10.20
N ALA A 144 -17.25 -7.83 -10.44
CA ALA A 144 -16.67 -6.59 -9.90
C ALA A 144 -16.58 -6.57 -8.37
N ASP A 145 -17.55 -7.15 -7.66
CA ASP A 145 -17.55 -7.26 -6.21
C ASP A 145 -16.42 -8.17 -5.69
N CYS A 146 -16.14 -9.28 -6.40
CA CYS A 146 -15.00 -10.16 -6.13
C CYS A 146 -13.67 -9.44 -6.36
N VAL A 147 -13.56 -8.67 -7.45
CA VAL A 147 -12.37 -7.86 -7.73
C VAL A 147 -12.13 -6.82 -6.63
N CYS A 148 -13.18 -6.14 -6.16
CA CYS A 148 -13.04 -5.19 -5.05
C CYS A 148 -12.52 -5.88 -3.79
N ARG A 149 -13.07 -7.05 -3.41
CA ARG A 149 -12.58 -7.81 -2.24
C ARG A 149 -11.15 -8.30 -2.40
N ILE A 150 -10.75 -8.73 -3.61
CA ILE A 150 -9.36 -9.09 -3.91
C ILE A 150 -8.45 -7.88 -3.70
N ILE A 151 -8.81 -6.73 -4.25
CA ILE A 151 -8.00 -5.51 -4.16
C ILE A 151 -7.91 -4.98 -2.74
N GLU A 152 -9.00 -5.01 -1.99
CA GLU A 152 -9.05 -4.60 -0.59
C GLU A 152 -8.21 -5.52 0.32
N ASN A 153 -7.93 -6.75 -0.09
CA ASN A 153 -7.14 -7.72 0.68
C ASN A 153 -5.72 -7.94 0.16
N PHE A 154 -5.52 -7.78 -1.14
CA PHE A 154 -4.27 -8.00 -1.84
C PHE A 154 -4.06 -6.92 -2.92
N PRO A 155 -3.93 -5.64 -2.52
CA PRO A 155 -3.82 -4.52 -3.47
C PRO A 155 -2.56 -4.56 -4.34
N GLN A 156 -1.55 -5.33 -3.94
CA GLN A 156 -0.30 -5.53 -4.66
C GLN A 156 -0.53 -6.09 -6.07
N VAL A 157 -1.64 -6.81 -6.31
CA VAL A 157 -2.02 -7.30 -7.64
C VAL A 157 -2.10 -6.17 -8.68
N LEU A 158 -2.47 -4.96 -8.26
CA LEU A 158 -2.60 -3.80 -9.15
C LEU A 158 -1.26 -3.24 -9.61
N LEU A 159 -0.16 -3.60 -8.94
CA LEU A 159 1.18 -3.17 -9.34
C LEU A 159 1.74 -4.02 -10.49
N HIS A 160 1.03 -5.07 -10.91
CA HIS A 160 1.38 -5.89 -12.06
C HIS A 160 0.76 -5.36 -13.35
N SER A 161 1.40 -5.64 -14.48
CA SER A 161 0.87 -5.25 -15.78
C SER A 161 -0.38 -6.06 -16.15
N GLU A 162 -1.20 -5.50 -17.04
CA GLU A 162 -2.37 -6.17 -17.60
C GLU A 162 -2.00 -7.52 -18.21
N GLU A 163 -0.87 -7.61 -18.91
CA GLU A 163 -0.41 -8.85 -19.54
C GLU A 163 -0.11 -9.95 -18.51
N VAL A 164 0.46 -9.59 -17.36
CA VAL A 164 0.74 -10.54 -16.27
C VAL A 164 -0.56 -11.06 -15.67
N ILE A 165 -1.52 -10.18 -15.42
CA ILE A 165 -2.83 -10.55 -14.86
C ILE A 165 -3.60 -11.44 -15.85
N GLU A 166 -3.66 -11.05 -17.12
CA GLU A 166 -4.32 -11.82 -18.18
C GLU A 166 -3.69 -13.21 -18.35
N ALA A 167 -2.35 -13.30 -18.39
CA ALA A 167 -1.65 -14.58 -18.48
C ALA A 167 -1.92 -15.47 -17.25
N GLY A 168 -1.95 -14.86 -16.06
CA GLY A 168 -2.30 -15.50 -14.80
C GLY A 168 -3.70 -16.10 -14.81
N MET A 169 -4.70 -15.26 -15.09
CA MET A 169 -6.11 -15.67 -15.14
C MET A 169 -6.35 -16.77 -16.18
N ASN A 170 -5.78 -16.64 -17.38
CA ASN A 170 -5.86 -17.68 -18.42
C ASN A 170 -5.18 -18.98 -18.01
N THR A 171 -4.13 -18.93 -17.19
CA THR A 171 -3.47 -20.13 -16.66
C THR A 171 -4.32 -20.79 -15.59
N LEU A 172 -4.87 -20.02 -14.64
CA LEU A 172 -5.77 -20.54 -13.62
C LEU A 172 -7.02 -21.16 -14.24
N ARG A 173 -7.63 -20.52 -15.25
CA ARG A 173 -8.80 -21.06 -15.95
C ARG A 173 -8.52 -22.40 -16.63
N ARG A 174 -7.31 -22.57 -17.20
CA ARG A 174 -6.87 -23.86 -17.78
C ARG A 174 -6.59 -24.93 -16.72
N MET A 175 -6.22 -24.53 -15.51
CA MET A 175 -6.00 -25.46 -14.40
C MET A 175 -7.32 -25.96 -13.79
N TYR A 176 -8.40 -25.18 -13.90
CA TYR A 176 -9.73 -25.46 -13.36
C TYR A 176 -10.81 -25.35 -14.45
N PRO A 177 -10.75 -26.18 -15.51
CA PRO A 177 -11.66 -26.05 -16.65
C PRO A 177 -13.12 -26.37 -16.30
N ASP A 178 -13.34 -27.16 -15.26
CA ASP A 178 -14.66 -27.67 -14.86
C ASP A 178 -15.29 -26.86 -13.70
N GLU A 179 -14.58 -25.87 -13.14
CA GLU A 179 -15.12 -25.03 -12.07
C GLU A 179 -16.17 -24.06 -12.62
N SER A 180 -17.32 -23.98 -11.94
CA SER A 180 -18.29 -22.92 -12.20
C SER A 180 -17.65 -21.54 -11.98
N GLU A 181 -18.17 -20.50 -12.64
CA GLU A 181 -17.66 -19.12 -12.49
C GLU A 181 -17.60 -18.67 -11.02
N ARG A 182 -18.61 -19.05 -10.23
CA ARG A 182 -18.67 -18.72 -8.81
C ARG A 182 -17.57 -19.42 -8.00
N GLN A 183 -17.33 -20.71 -8.25
CA GLN A 183 -16.28 -21.45 -7.54
C GLN A 183 -14.89 -20.95 -7.91
N PHE A 184 -14.69 -20.67 -9.19
CA PHE A 184 -13.44 -20.08 -9.68
C PHE A 184 -13.17 -18.72 -9.03
N ALA A 185 -14.18 -17.83 -8.98
CA ALA A 185 -14.04 -16.53 -8.32
C ALA A 185 -13.70 -16.65 -6.84
N LEU A 186 -14.36 -17.56 -6.10
CA LEU A 186 -14.05 -17.81 -4.68
C LEU A 186 -12.63 -18.38 -4.48
N SER A 187 -12.18 -19.25 -5.39
CA SER A 187 -10.83 -19.83 -5.38
C SER A 187 -9.74 -18.77 -5.58
N VAL A 188 -9.96 -17.85 -6.53
CA VAL A 188 -9.05 -16.73 -6.78
C VAL A 188 -9.10 -15.71 -5.65
N GLU A 189 -10.29 -15.41 -5.10
CA GLU A 189 -10.46 -14.51 -3.96
C GLU A 189 -9.75 -15.03 -2.70
N GLY A 190 -9.77 -16.35 -2.47
CA GLY A 190 -9.10 -16.97 -1.33
C GLY A 190 -7.57 -17.01 -1.43
N ASP A 191 -7.01 -16.94 -2.64
CA ASP A 191 -5.57 -16.91 -2.88
C ASP A 191 -5.23 -16.06 -4.12
N PRO A 192 -5.28 -14.72 -4.01
CA PRO A 192 -5.08 -13.81 -5.13
C PRO A 192 -3.62 -13.76 -5.61
N GLU A 193 -2.65 -14.25 -4.83
CA GLU A 193 -1.26 -14.38 -5.28
C GLU A 193 -1.12 -15.31 -6.49
N ARG A 194 -2.07 -16.24 -6.67
CA ARG A 194 -2.08 -17.18 -7.80
C ARG A 194 -2.27 -16.48 -9.15
N ILE A 195 -2.84 -15.28 -9.15
CA ILE A 195 -2.97 -14.45 -10.36
C ILE A 195 -1.57 -14.13 -10.89
N VAL A 196 -0.63 -13.78 -10.02
CA VAL A 196 0.72 -13.34 -10.41
C VAL A 196 1.73 -14.48 -10.40
N LYS A 197 1.45 -15.56 -9.65
CA LYS A 197 2.28 -16.77 -9.57
C LYS A 197 1.40 -18.02 -9.61
N PRO A 198 0.91 -18.44 -10.79
CA PRO A 198 0.04 -19.60 -10.91
C PRO A 198 0.77 -20.88 -10.47
N ARG A 199 0.23 -21.57 -9.45
CA ARG A 199 0.73 -22.87 -8.98
C ARG A 199 -0.43 -23.86 -8.86
N ARG A 200 -0.22 -25.11 -9.28
CA ARG A 200 -1.13 -26.22 -8.95
C ARG A 200 -0.95 -26.52 -7.47
N ILE A 201 -1.98 -26.25 -6.68
CA ILE A 201 -2.08 -26.79 -5.34
C ILE A 201 -2.71 -28.17 -5.52
N GLY A 202 -2.00 -29.23 -5.13
CA GLY A 202 -2.63 -30.52 -4.94
C GLY A 202 -3.59 -30.39 -3.77
N LEU A 203 -4.90 -30.35 -4.06
CA LEU A 203 -5.90 -30.52 -3.02
C LEU A 203 -5.78 -31.98 -2.54
N HIS A 204 -5.30 -32.15 -1.32
CA HIS A 204 -5.39 -33.40 -0.57
C HIS A 204 -6.78 -33.55 0.04
#